data_AF-A0AA42QQ22-F1
#
_entry.id   AF-A0AA42QQ22-F1
#
_cell.length_a   1.000
_cell.length_b   1.000
_cell.length_c   1.000
_cell.angle_alpha   90.00
_cell.angle_beta   90.00
_cell.angle_gamma   90.00
#
_symmetry.space_group_name_H-M   'P 1'
#
loop_
_entity.id
_entity.type
_entity.pdbx_description
1 polymer ?
#
loop_
_entity_poly.entity_id
_entity_poly.type
_entity_poly.pdbx_seq_one_letter_code
_entity_poly.pdbx_strand_id
1 'polypeptide(L)'
;MKTDFEKLLESKHMLEFLSPNPFEEILSSVTNMFIQQSPSVQLLQFKITGDPDWLSGAKPADHQNDVILVRTGFAVMCDFSLQDNDGIYDLKGVFTWVGANLDNKPITKMWMDLDGHLNEFGKDGKLQARIYELDA
;
A
#
# COMPACT_ATOMS: atom_id res chain seq x y z
N MET A 1 -4.29 -2.25 19.24
CA MET A 1 -3.71 -1.53 18.09
C MET A 1 -4.66 -0.41 17.70
N LYS A 2 -4.17 0.83 17.60
CA LYS A 2 -4.95 2.00 17.17
C LYS A 2 -4.72 2.25 15.68
N THR A 3 -5.78 2.47 14.90
CA THR A 3 -5.66 2.68 13.46
C THR A 3 -6.42 3.92 13.00
N ASP A 4 -5.91 4.56 11.96
CA ASP A 4 -6.52 5.72 11.31
C ASP A 4 -6.29 5.65 9.80
N PHE A 5 -7.36 5.35 9.07
CA PHE A 5 -7.39 5.21 7.61
C PHE A 5 -8.30 6.27 6.95
N GLU A 6 -8.66 7.34 7.66
CA GLU A 6 -9.65 8.32 7.20
C GLU A 6 -9.32 8.85 5.79
N LYS A 7 -8.04 9.12 5.54
CA LYS A 7 -7.49 9.57 4.26
C LYS A 7 -7.63 8.60 3.09
N LEU A 8 -7.91 7.32 3.35
CA LEU A 8 -8.11 6.31 2.31
C LEU A 8 -9.58 5.96 2.09
N LEU A 9 -10.51 6.49 2.90
CA LEU A 9 -11.93 6.12 2.82
C LEU A 9 -12.56 6.52 1.49
N GLU A 10 -12.25 7.71 0.97
CA GLU A 10 -12.77 8.18 -0.33
C GLU A 10 -12.32 7.27 -1.49
N SER A 11 -11.09 6.75 -1.42
CA SER A 11 -10.52 5.83 -2.41
C SER A 11 -10.65 4.34 -2.02
N LYS A 12 -11.49 3.99 -1.03
CA LYS A 12 -11.62 2.59 -0.55
C LYS A 12 -11.99 1.63 -1.67
N HIS A 13 -12.89 2.04 -2.55
CA HIS A 13 -13.31 1.26 -3.73
C HIS A 13 -12.14 0.92 -4.66
N MET A 14 -11.10 1.77 -4.74
CA MET A 14 -9.89 1.47 -5.51
C MET A 14 -9.01 0.41 -4.82
N LEU A 15 -8.95 0.44 -3.49
CA LEU A 15 -8.23 -0.57 -2.70
C LEU A 15 -8.89 -1.94 -2.76
N GLU A 16 -10.21 -1.99 -2.97
CA GLU A 16 -10.98 -3.23 -3.09
C GLU A 16 -10.61 -4.05 -4.33
N PHE A 17 -9.96 -3.44 -5.35
CA PHE A 17 -9.33 -4.18 -6.43
C PHE A 17 -8.10 -4.99 -5.98
N LEU A 18 -7.46 -4.60 -4.88
CA LEU A 18 -6.24 -5.24 -4.36
C LEU A 18 -6.55 -6.29 -3.29
N SER A 19 -7.58 -6.06 -2.48
CA SER A 19 -8.10 -7.03 -1.49
C SER A 19 -9.54 -6.67 -1.10
N PRO A 20 -10.43 -7.65 -0.87
CA PRO A 20 -11.79 -7.39 -0.39
C PRO A 20 -11.85 -6.74 1.00
N ASN A 21 -10.80 -6.91 1.83
CA ASN A 21 -10.69 -6.29 3.15
C ASN A 21 -9.40 -5.46 3.23
N PRO A 22 -9.32 -4.32 2.51
CA PRO A 22 -8.03 -3.67 2.25
C PRO A 22 -7.32 -3.18 3.51
N PHE A 23 -8.05 -2.67 4.50
CA PHE A 23 -7.43 -2.18 5.73
C PHE A 23 -6.90 -3.31 6.62
N GLU A 24 -7.60 -4.46 6.67
CA GLU A 24 -7.11 -5.64 7.38
C GLU A 24 -5.84 -6.19 6.72
N GLU A 25 -5.84 -6.27 5.39
CA GLU A 25 -4.71 -6.73 4.59
C GLU A 25 -3.47 -5.84 4.77
N ILE A 26 -3.65 -4.51 4.78
CA ILE A 26 -2.58 -3.54 5.06
C ILE A 26 -1.99 -3.80 6.45
N LEU A 27 -2.83 -3.89 7.48
CA LEU A 27 -2.37 -4.04 8.87
C LEU A 27 -1.64 -5.37 9.07
N SER A 28 -2.18 -6.46 8.54
CA SER A 28 -1.56 -7.78 8.55
C SER A 28 -0.18 -7.74 7.89
N SER A 29 -0.10 -7.18 6.68
CA SER A 29 1.13 -7.10 5.92
C SER A 29 2.20 -6.23 6.58
N VAL A 30 1.84 -5.02 7.03
CA VAL A 30 2.77 -4.12 7.74
C VAL A 30 3.27 -4.78 9.04
N THR A 31 2.38 -5.41 9.80
CA THR A 31 2.76 -6.13 11.03
C THR A 31 3.76 -7.26 10.71
N ASN A 32 3.47 -8.05 9.67
CA ASN A 32 4.35 -9.14 9.25
C ASN A 32 5.72 -8.65 8.76
N MET A 33 5.79 -7.52 8.05
CA MET A 33 7.06 -6.92 7.60
C MET A 33 7.99 -6.57 8.78
N PHE A 34 7.44 -6.15 9.92
CA PHE A 34 8.22 -5.83 11.11
C PHE A 34 8.54 -7.06 11.96
N ILE A 35 7.60 -7.99 12.12
CA ILE A 35 7.84 -9.27 12.82
C ILE A 35 8.96 -10.07 12.14
N GLN A 36 9.05 -10.03 10.81
CA GLN A 36 10.13 -10.67 10.05
C GLN A 36 11.51 -10.08 10.36
N GLN A 37 11.59 -8.81 10.76
CA GLN A 37 12.85 -8.15 11.14
C GLN A 37 13.21 -8.41 12.60
N SER A 38 12.21 -8.37 13.50
CA SER A 38 12.38 -8.68 14.92
C SER A 38 11.07 -9.30 15.47
N PRO A 39 11.08 -10.59 15.86
CA PRO A 39 9.86 -11.28 16.30
C PRO A 39 9.20 -10.71 17.56
N SER A 40 9.93 -9.92 18.36
CA SER A 40 9.39 -9.27 19.55
C SER A 40 8.65 -7.97 19.24
N VAL A 41 8.66 -7.50 18.00
CA VAL A 41 8.03 -6.22 17.62
C VAL A 41 6.51 -6.35 17.61
N GLN A 42 5.85 -5.39 18.25
CA GLN A 42 4.41 -5.19 18.24
C GLN A 42 4.06 -3.85 17.58
N LEU A 43 3.14 -3.87 16.62
CA LEU A 43 2.55 -2.66 16.05
C LEU A 43 1.47 -2.11 17.01
N LEU A 44 1.74 -0.94 17.61
CA LEU A 44 0.83 -0.30 18.55
C LEU A 44 -0.17 0.62 17.86
N GLN A 45 0.31 1.42 16.90
CA GLN A 45 -0.48 2.39 16.15
C GLN A 45 -0.08 2.38 14.67
N PHE A 46 -1.04 2.56 13.77
CA PHE A 46 -0.81 2.80 12.34
C PHE A 46 -1.78 3.85 11.80
N LYS A 47 -1.27 4.92 11.22
CA LYS A 47 -2.05 6.06 10.75
C LYS A 47 -1.61 6.49 9.36
N ILE A 48 -2.56 6.68 8.46
CA ILE A 48 -2.34 7.36 7.19
C ILE A 48 -2.38 8.87 7.42
N THR A 49 -1.34 9.59 6.98
CA THR A 49 -1.16 11.02 7.29
C THR A 49 -1.27 11.95 6.10
N GLY A 50 -1.22 11.42 4.87
CA GLY A 50 -1.36 12.20 3.64
C GLY A 50 -2.41 11.62 2.69
N ASP A 51 -2.69 12.36 1.63
CA ASP A 51 -3.50 11.86 0.53
C ASP A 51 -2.66 10.91 -0.34
N PRO A 52 -3.24 9.80 -0.83
CA PRO A 52 -2.50 8.82 -1.62
C PRO A 52 -2.22 9.31 -3.04
N ASP A 53 -1.01 9.05 -3.52
CA ASP A 53 -0.67 9.10 -4.93
C ASP A 53 -1.07 7.79 -5.60
N TRP A 54 -1.80 7.87 -6.71
CA TRP A 54 -2.30 6.71 -7.45
C TRP A 54 -1.72 6.62 -8.85
N LEU A 55 -1.49 5.39 -9.32
CA LEU A 55 -1.27 5.08 -10.73
C LEU A 55 -2.06 3.82 -11.12
N SER A 56 -2.71 3.87 -12.29
CA SER A 56 -3.50 2.78 -12.83
C SER A 56 -3.13 2.51 -14.28
N GLY A 57 -3.24 1.24 -14.69
CA GLY A 57 -3.11 0.83 -16.09
C GLY A 57 -4.31 0.01 -16.50
N ALA A 58 -4.81 0.25 -17.71
CA ALA A 58 -5.97 -0.43 -18.26
C ALA A 58 -5.72 -0.87 -19.70
N LYS A 59 -6.47 -1.88 -20.15
CA LYS A 59 -6.54 -2.30 -21.57
C LYS A 59 -7.94 -2.03 -22.13
N PRO A 60 -8.09 -1.84 -23.46
CA PRO A 60 -9.41 -1.76 -24.08
C PRO A 60 -10.23 -3.02 -23.79
N ALA A 61 -11.53 -2.85 -23.54
CA ALA A 61 -12.48 -3.97 -23.54
C ALA A 61 -12.96 -4.28 -24.97
N ASP A 62 -13.56 -5.45 -25.15
CA ASP A 62 -14.14 -5.86 -26.45
C ASP A 62 -15.35 -4.99 -26.87
N HIS A 63 -15.97 -4.29 -25.91
CA HIS A 63 -17.06 -3.34 -26.16
C HIS A 63 -16.52 -1.91 -26.35
N GLN A 64 -17.11 -1.17 -27.30
CA GLN A 64 -16.76 0.23 -27.54
C GLN A 64 -17.02 1.07 -26.28
N ASN A 65 -15.98 1.77 -25.82
CA ASN A 65 -15.91 2.72 -24.69
C ASN A 65 -15.66 2.13 -23.28
N ASP A 66 -15.47 0.82 -23.14
CA ASP A 66 -15.10 0.22 -21.87
C ASP A 66 -13.58 -0.05 -21.79
N VAL A 67 -13.04 0.04 -20.57
CA VAL A 67 -11.65 -0.33 -20.27
C VAL A 67 -11.62 -1.32 -19.11
N ILE A 68 -10.68 -2.26 -19.16
CA ILE A 68 -10.45 -3.25 -18.13
C ILE A 68 -9.22 -2.82 -17.34
N LEU A 69 -9.36 -2.59 -16.04
CA LEU A 69 -8.25 -2.32 -15.14
C LEU A 69 -7.36 -3.56 -15.05
N VAL A 70 -6.09 -3.43 -15.44
CA VAL A 70 -5.12 -4.56 -15.41
C VAL A 70 -4.12 -4.42 -14.27
N ARG A 71 -3.92 -3.19 -13.78
CA ARG A 71 -3.02 -2.87 -12.67
C ARG A 71 -3.43 -1.59 -11.98
N THR A 72 -3.12 -1.50 -10.69
CA THR A 72 -3.23 -0.27 -9.91
C THR A 72 -2.19 -0.29 -8.82
N GLY A 73 -1.75 0.87 -8.38
CA GLY A 73 -0.92 1.01 -7.21
C GLY A 73 -1.11 2.37 -6.57
N PHE A 74 -0.87 2.41 -5.27
CA PHE A 74 -0.81 3.66 -4.54
C PHE A 74 0.39 3.72 -3.61
N ALA A 75 0.81 4.96 -3.33
CA ALA A 75 1.79 5.29 -2.32
C ALA A 75 1.21 6.38 -1.42
N VAL A 76 1.40 6.25 -0.10
CA VAL A 76 0.86 7.20 0.87
C VAL A 76 1.78 7.37 2.08
N MET A 77 1.82 8.58 2.62
CA MET A 77 2.51 8.83 3.90
C MET A 77 1.78 8.17 5.06
N CYS A 78 2.53 7.55 5.96
CA CYS A 78 1.99 6.98 7.19
C CYS A 78 2.92 7.20 8.39
N ASP A 79 2.31 7.29 9.57
CA ASP A 79 2.96 7.30 10.87
C ASP A 79 2.56 6.04 11.64
N PHE A 80 3.49 5.45 12.38
CA PHE A 80 3.21 4.26 13.17
C PHE A 80 4.14 4.15 14.38
N SER A 81 3.64 3.47 15.42
CA SER A 81 4.38 3.24 16.65
C SER A 81 4.62 1.75 16.81
N LEU A 82 5.88 1.37 17.02
CA LEU A 82 6.31 0.01 17.28
C LEU A 82 6.77 -0.12 18.73
N GLN A 83 6.60 -1.29 19.32
CA GLN A 83 7.17 -1.64 20.61
C GLN A 83 8.00 -2.91 20.50
N ASP A 84 9.18 -2.93 21.09
CA ASP A 84 9.96 -4.15 21.32
C ASP A 84 10.46 -4.21 22.78
N ASN A 85 11.48 -5.03 23.04
CA ASN A 85 12.06 -5.20 24.36
C ASN A 85 12.80 -3.95 24.88
N ASP A 86 13.25 -3.08 23.98
CA ASP A 86 14.07 -1.90 24.27
C ASP A 86 13.21 -0.64 24.43
N GLY A 87 11.99 -0.62 23.88
CA GLY A 87 11.04 0.47 24.14
C GLY A 87 9.98 0.66 23.06
N ILE A 88 9.43 1.87 22.99
CA ILE A 88 8.49 2.31 21.97
C ILE A 88 9.20 3.27 21.01
N TYR A 89 8.98 3.06 19.71
CA TYR A 89 9.53 3.86 18.63
C TYR A 89 8.42 4.42 17.77
N ASP A 90 8.42 5.73 17.57
CA ASP A 90 7.54 6.39 16.61
C ASP A 90 8.28 6.58 15.29
N LEU A 91 7.68 6.08 14.22
CA LEU A 91 8.25 6.02 12.89
C LEU A 91 7.29 6.64 11.88
N LYS A 92 7.86 7.08 10.77
CA LYS A 92 7.14 7.59 9.60
C LYS A 92 7.72 6.98 8.34
N GLY A 93 6.93 6.96 7.27
CA GLY A 93 7.40 6.49 5.98
C GLY A 93 6.35 6.57 4.90
N VAL A 94 6.66 5.92 3.77
CA VAL A 94 5.72 5.73 2.67
C VAL A 94 5.32 4.27 2.60
N PHE A 95 4.03 4.02 2.72
CA PHE A 95 3.44 2.72 2.41
C PHE A 95 3.09 2.67 0.92
N THR A 96 3.48 1.61 0.23
CA THR A 96 3.11 1.35 -1.17
C THR A 96 2.44 0.00 -1.30
N TRP A 97 1.36 -0.08 -2.07
CA TRP A 97 0.72 -1.33 -2.44
C TRP A 97 0.36 -1.30 -3.93
N VAL A 98 0.81 -2.31 -4.66
CA VAL A 98 0.52 -2.48 -6.08
C VAL A 98 -0.17 -3.82 -6.34
N GLY A 99 -0.99 -3.84 -7.37
CA GLY A 99 -1.58 -5.05 -7.94
C GLY A 99 -1.43 -5.06 -9.45
N ALA A 100 -1.16 -6.24 -10.00
CA ALA A 100 -1.08 -6.52 -11.43
C ALA A 100 -1.93 -7.75 -11.77
N ASN A 101 -2.18 -7.96 -13.06
CA ASN A 101 -3.05 -9.03 -13.59
C ASN A 101 -4.47 -9.01 -12.97
N LEU A 102 -4.97 -7.81 -12.65
CA LEU A 102 -6.25 -7.61 -11.95
C LEU A 102 -7.47 -8.13 -12.73
N ASP A 103 -7.31 -8.29 -14.04
CA ASP A 103 -8.31 -8.79 -14.98
C ASP A 103 -8.35 -10.32 -15.11
N ASN A 104 -7.40 -11.04 -14.49
CA ASN A 104 -7.31 -12.48 -14.59
C ASN A 104 -6.95 -13.12 -13.24
N LYS A 105 -5.65 -13.19 -12.93
CA LYS A 105 -5.13 -13.75 -11.67
C LYS A 105 -4.37 -12.65 -10.92
N PRO A 106 -5.06 -11.87 -10.07
CA PRO A 106 -4.46 -10.78 -9.34
C PRO A 106 -3.25 -11.25 -8.54
N ILE A 107 -2.17 -10.49 -8.66
CA ILE A 107 -0.98 -10.61 -7.81
C ILE A 107 -0.70 -9.23 -7.23
N THR A 108 -0.32 -9.19 -5.95
CA THR A 108 -0.08 -7.93 -5.26
C THR A 108 1.24 -7.96 -4.50
N LYS A 109 1.77 -6.78 -4.23
CA LYS A 109 2.98 -6.60 -3.43
C LYS A 109 2.93 -5.28 -2.69
N MET A 110 3.47 -5.28 -1.48
CA MET A 110 3.52 -4.12 -0.61
C MET A 110 4.96 -3.79 -0.20
N TRP A 111 5.19 -2.51 0.09
CA TRP A 111 6.45 -2.00 0.63
C TRP A 111 6.17 -1.00 1.75
N MET A 112 7.11 -0.93 2.68
CA MET A 112 7.19 0.11 3.70
C MET A 112 8.56 0.76 3.60
N ASP A 113 8.60 2.00 3.12
CA ASP A 113 9.83 2.77 2.97
C ASP A 113 9.98 3.74 4.15
N LEU A 114 10.74 3.32 5.18
CA LEU A 114 11.01 4.11 6.39
C LEU A 114 11.72 5.41 6.05
N ASP A 115 11.31 6.50 6.71
CA ASP A 115 11.79 7.87 6.47
C ASP A 115 11.67 8.35 5.01
N GLY A 116 10.89 7.64 4.19
CA GLY A 116 10.62 7.99 2.80
C GLY A 116 9.63 9.15 2.66
N HIS A 117 9.58 9.70 1.45
CA HIS A 117 8.71 10.81 1.07
C HIS A 117 8.03 10.56 -0.29
N LEU A 118 6.84 11.15 -0.50
CA LEU A 118 6.08 10.94 -1.74
C LEU A 118 6.76 11.47 -3.01
N ASN A 119 7.65 12.45 -2.91
CA ASN A 119 8.47 12.87 -4.06
C ASN A 119 9.41 11.76 -4.56
N GLU A 120 9.80 10.82 -3.70
CA GLU A 120 10.67 9.69 -4.04
C GLU A 120 9.89 8.42 -4.36
N PHE A 121 8.79 8.18 -3.64
CA PHE A 121 8.06 6.91 -3.69
C PHE A 121 6.64 7.02 -4.28
N GLY A 122 6.15 8.24 -4.49
CA GLY A 122 4.84 8.54 -5.08
C GLY A 122 4.76 8.37 -6.58
N LYS A 123 3.73 8.93 -7.20
CA LYS A 123 3.38 8.71 -8.62
C LYS A 123 4.43 9.23 -9.60
N ASP A 124 5.22 10.20 -9.19
CA ASP A 124 6.32 10.77 -9.98
C ASP A 124 7.69 10.17 -9.60
N GLY A 125 7.69 9.21 -8.66
CA GLY A 125 8.86 8.50 -8.17
C GLY A 125 8.77 6.99 -8.40
N LYS A 126 9.20 6.19 -7.41
CA LYS A 126 9.30 4.73 -7.54
C LYS A 126 7.97 4.01 -7.82
N LEU A 127 6.81 4.62 -7.55
CA LEU A 127 5.52 3.99 -7.87
C LEU A 127 5.42 3.67 -9.38
N GLN A 128 6.00 4.51 -10.25
CA GLN A 128 6.00 4.29 -11.70
C GLN A 128 6.63 2.96 -12.08
N ALA A 129 7.71 2.55 -11.40
CA ALA A 129 8.35 1.26 -11.65
C ALA A 129 7.63 0.13 -10.92
N ARG A 130 7.20 0.35 -9.68
CA ARG A 130 6.58 -0.69 -8.84
C ARG A 130 5.32 -1.30 -9.45
N ILE A 131 4.49 -0.52 -10.14
CA ILE A 131 3.27 -1.05 -10.80
C ILE A 131 3.57 -1.99 -11.99
N TYR A 132 4.84 -2.13 -12.40
CA TYR A 132 5.30 -3.08 -13.41
C TYR A 132 6.22 -4.18 -12.83
N GLU A 133 6.59 -4.10 -11.54
CA GLU A 133 7.55 -5.04 -10.93
C GLU A 133 7.03 -6.48 -10.87
N LEU A 134 5.72 -6.65 -11.00
CA LEU A 134 5.03 -7.94 -10.95
C LEU A 134 4.82 -8.57 -12.34
N ASP A 135 5.28 -7.94 -13.43
CA ASP A 135 5.09 -8.41 -14.82
C ASP A 135 6.01 -9.60 -15.21
N ALA A 136 6.37 -10.46 -14.25
CA ALA A 136 7.29 -11.60 -14.45
C ALA A 136 6.72 -12.73 -15.32
#